data_AF-A0A3B1AXY6-F1
#
_entry.id   AF-A0A3B1AXY6-F1
#
_cell.length_a   1.000
_cell.length_b   1.000
_cell.length_c   1.000
_cell.angle_alpha   90.00
_cell.angle_beta   90.00
_cell.angle_gamma   90.00
#
_symmetry.space_group_name_H-M   'P 1'
#
loop_
_entity.id
_entity.type
_entity.pdbx_description
1 polymer ?
#
loop_
_entity_poly.entity_id
_entity_poly.type
_entity_poly.pdbx_seq_one_letter_code
_entity_poly.pdbx_strand_id
1 'polypeptide(L)'
;MNKFMTTSLSSALLLSAFLMTGCGGGGDSNGGGSVGTIFDGNTNPAAIDIDNAKAIGTASGEAVQKASAPTGLPGSISVSTSSDLDQINKIILSTADILSIPAAADASAACDGGGSAHVSDTPTTPISGPVRITIIYDMCVISLGGNSSTFDGTVTLDYEDIDNLNAGFVITYSNFRVTDSSGTITINLTVNCSDLNNCIYSSDFVGSDGATHRVTDSSVSGNASSGYNGSATFLHGTYGEVSITISGITYSSSCGAIPSGGTVNFTSGNPITSSGSITFNSDCTVSGTWSNSSGSGSF
;
A
#
# COMPACT_ATOMS: atom_id res chain seq x y z
N MET A 1 13.15 61.27 -41.72
CA MET A 1 12.48 62.28 -40.86
C MET A 1 11.13 61.75 -40.45
N ASN A 2 10.89 61.79 -39.14
CA ASN A 2 9.73 61.36 -38.35
C ASN A 2 8.35 61.41 -39.03
N LYS A 3 7.51 60.39 -38.75
CA LYS A 3 6.34 60.56 -37.87
C LYS A 3 5.79 59.23 -37.35
N PHE A 4 5.83 59.11 -36.02
CA PHE A 4 5.00 58.25 -35.18
C PHE A 4 3.51 58.59 -35.35
N MET A 5 2.62 57.59 -35.35
CA MET A 5 1.43 57.62 -34.48
C MET A 5 0.76 56.24 -34.34
N THR A 6 0.42 55.96 -33.10
CA THR A 6 -0.21 54.80 -32.44
C THR A 6 -1.72 54.69 -32.64
N THR A 7 -2.26 53.46 -32.57
CA THR A 7 -3.61 53.08 -32.05
C THR A 7 -3.69 51.54 -32.08
N SER A 8 -3.69 50.81 -30.95
CA SER A 8 -4.73 50.54 -29.93
C SER A 8 -5.48 49.22 -30.16
N LEU A 9 -5.26 48.31 -29.19
CA LEU A 9 -6.05 47.18 -28.68
C LEU A 9 -7.25 46.63 -29.48
N SER A 10 -7.30 45.30 -29.61
CA SER A 10 -8.50 44.50 -29.29
C SER A 10 -8.14 43.05 -28.97
N SER A 11 -8.49 42.65 -27.75
CA SER A 11 -8.52 41.29 -27.21
C SER A 11 -9.36 40.32 -28.04
N ALA A 12 -8.87 39.10 -28.22
CA ALA A 12 -9.71 37.93 -28.45
C ALA A 12 -9.13 36.75 -27.67
N LEU A 13 -9.61 36.59 -26.44
CA LEU A 13 -9.36 35.46 -25.57
C LEU A 13 -10.23 34.29 -26.08
N LEU A 14 -9.65 33.35 -26.83
CA LEU A 14 -10.34 32.12 -27.23
C LEU A 14 -10.23 31.10 -26.10
N LEU A 15 -11.24 31.09 -25.25
CA LEU A 15 -11.44 30.15 -24.16
C LEU A 15 -12.12 28.88 -24.73
N SER A 16 -11.34 27.89 -25.15
CA SER A 16 -11.85 26.58 -25.55
C SER A 16 -12.14 25.73 -24.31
N ALA A 17 -13.40 25.75 -23.89
CA ALA A 17 -13.96 24.83 -22.90
C ALA A 17 -14.08 23.43 -23.49
N PHE A 18 -13.23 22.51 -23.05
CA PHE A 18 -13.46 21.07 -23.21
C PHE A 18 -14.54 20.64 -22.22
N LEU A 19 -15.73 20.39 -22.74
CA LEU A 19 -16.82 19.71 -22.04
C LEU A 19 -16.46 18.21 -21.98
N MET A 20 -15.84 17.78 -20.89
CA MET A 20 -15.86 16.36 -20.53
C MET A 20 -17.22 16.05 -19.90
N THR A 21 -17.97 15.20 -20.58
CA THR A 21 -19.21 14.59 -20.14
C THR A 21 -18.95 13.71 -18.92
N GLY A 22 -19.27 14.22 -17.73
CA GLY A 22 -19.40 13.41 -16.52
C GLY A 22 -20.63 12.52 -16.61
N CYS A 23 -20.39 11.20 -16.70
CA CYS A 23 -21.42 10.19 -16.57
C CYS A 23 -21.94 10.24 -15.13
N GLY A 24 -23.24 10.54 -14.98
CA GLY A 24 -23.93 10.49 -13.70
C GLY A 24 -24.19 9.05 -13.26
N GLY A 25 -23.96 8.80 -11.97
CA GLY A 25 -24.47 7.65 -11.22
C GLY A 25 -24.76 8.13 -9.81
N GLY A 26 -26.03 8.37 -9.52
CA GLY A 26 -26.49 8.88 -8.24
C GLY A 26 -26.81 7.78 -7.23
N GLY A 27 -26.74 8.16 -5.95
CA GLY A 27 -27.53 7.62 -4.85
C GLY A 27 -27.07 6.29 -4.27
N ASP A 28 -26.40 6.31 -3.13
CA ASP A 28 -27.10 6.07 -1.85
C ASP A 28 -26.22 6.47 -0.66
N SER A 29 -26.83 7.23 0.24
CA SER A 29 -26.25 7.64 1.51
C SER A 29 -26.49 6.54 2.53
N ASN A 30 -25.43 5.81 2.89
CA ASN A 30 -25.34 5.15 4.18
C ASN A 30 -23.95 5.42 4.75
N GLY A 31 -23.92 6.18 5.85
CA GLY A 31 -22.72 6.34 6.65
C GLY A 31 -22.32 5.00 7.25
N GLY A 32 -21.04 4.65 7.14
CA GLY A 32 -20.48 3.47 7.78
C GLY A 32 -19.11 3.13 7.24
N GLY A 33 -18.06 3.57 7.95
CA GLY A 33 -16.68 3.11 7.79
C GLY A 33 -16.00 3.52 6.50
N SER A 34 -14.83 4.16 6.60
CA SER A 34 -13.92 4.28 5.47
C SER A 34 -13.46 2.87 5.08
N VAL A 35 -14.19 2.21 4.18
CA VAL A 35 -13.73 0.99 3.52
C VAL A 35 -12.40 1.34 2.88
N GLY A 36 -11.36 0.56 3.19
CA GLY A 36 -10.01 0.79 2.68
C GLY A 36 -9.98 0.94 1.16
N THR A 37 -8.91 1.50 0.62
CA THR A 37 -8.66 1.50 -0.82
C THR A 37 -8.70 0.05 -1.33
N ILE A 38 -9.65 -0.28 -2.21
CA ILE A 38 -9.77 -1.59 -2.86
C ILE A 38 -9.27 -1.45 -4.29
N PHE A 39 -8.31 -2.28 -4.68
CA PHE A 39 -7.89 -2.39 -6.07
C PHE A 39 -8.96 -3.08 -6.94
N ASP A 40 -9.43 -2.37 -7.94
CA ASP A 40 -10.38 -2.81 -8.98
C ASP A 40 -9.80 -2.66 -10.39
N GLY A 41 -8.48 -2.49 -10.48
CA GLY A 41 -7.76 -2.21 -11.72
C GLY A 41 -7.40 -3.44 -12.56
N ASN A 42 -6.61 -3.19 -13.61
CA ASN A 42 -6.14 -4.20 -14.54
C ASN A 42 -5.13 -5.16 -13.88
N THR A 43 -5.43 -6.47 -13.92
CA THR A 43 -4.56 -7.54 -13.42
C THR A 43 -3.81 -8.29 -14.53
N ASN A 44 -4.05 -7.96 -15.80
CA ASN A 44 -3.32 -8.59 -16.91
C ASN A 44 -1.90 -8.02 -17.00
N PRO A 45 -0.94 -8.78 -17.57
CA PRO A 45 0.40 -8.26 -17.85
C PRO A 45 0.35 -6.94 -18.64
N ALA A 46 1.07 -5.92 -18.15
CA ALA A 46 1.20 -4.64 -18.82
C ALA A 46 1.93 -4.74 -20.16
N ALA A 47 1.37 -4.13 -21.20
CA ALA A 47 2.05 -3.93 -22.49
C ALA A 47 2.91 -2.67 -22.42
N ILE A 48 4.16 -2.79 -21.96
CA ILE A 48 5.02 -1.62 -21.70
C ILE A 48 5.47 -0.97 -23.03
N ASP A 49 5.28 0.35 -23.14
CA ASP A 49 5.63 1.15 -24.31
C ASP A 49 6.00 2.61 -23.94
N ILE A 50 6.19 3.46 -24.95
CA ILE A 50 6.54 4.88 -24.77
C ILE A 50 5.48 5.68 -24.01
N ASP A 51 4.21 5.29 -24.13
CA ASP A 51 3.09 6.07 -23.60
C ASP A 51 2.88 5.78 -22.11
N ASN A 52 3.20 4.56 -21.66
CA ASN A 52 2.92 4.12 -20.28
C ASN A 52 4.15 3.86 -19.40
N ALA A 53 5.36 3.68 -19.95
CA ALA A 53 6.52 3.27 -19.16
C ALA A 53 6.87 4.26 -18.03
N LYS A 54 6.71 5.56 -18.29
CA LYS A 54 6.93 6.59 -17.27
C LYS A 54 5.92 6.48 -16.12
N ALA A 55 4.64 6.31 -16.43
CA ALA A 55 3.60 6.19 -15.41
C ALA A 55 3.77 4.93 -14.57
N ILE A 56 4.01 3.78 -15.22
CA ILE A 56 4.33 2.51 -14.55
C ILE A 56 5.54 2.69 -13.63
N GLY A 57 6.63 3.26 -14.13
CA GLY A 57 7.84 3.47 -13.36
C GLY A 57 7.61 4.39 -12.15
N THR A 58 6.96 5.55 -12.33
CA THR A 58 6.73 6.50 -11.25
C THR A 58 5.87 5.89 -10.15
N ALA A 59 4.74 5.27 -10.50
CA ALA A 59 3.84 4.65 -9.53
C ALA A 59 4.49 3.43 -8.86
N SER A 60 5.33 2.67 -9.57
CA SER A 60 6.13 1.59 -8.96
C SER A 60 7.12 2.13 -7.92
N GLY A 61 7.69 3.31 -8.15
CA GLY A 61 8.56 4.00 -7.18
C GLY A 61 7.80 4.43 -5.92
N GLU A 62 6.56 4.90 -6.06
CA GLU A 62 5.68 5.22 -4.91
C GLU A 62 5.29 3.95 -4.13
N ALA A 63 5.08 2.84 -4.86
CA ALA A 63 4.76 1.54 -4.27
C ALA A 63 5.85 1.04 -3.32
N VAL A 64 7.12 1.42 -3.52
CA VAL A 64 8.22 0.99 -2.65
C VAL A 64 8.01 1.47 -1.20
N GLN A 65 7.49 2.67 -0.96
CA GLN A 65 7.16 3.10 0.42
C GLN A 65 6.13 2.15 1.05
N LYS A 66 5.10 1.78 0.27
CA LYS A 66 4.01 0.91 0.73
C LYS A 66 4.49 -0.52 0.97
N ALA A 67 5.30 -1.03 0.06
CA ALA A 67 5.96 -2.33 0.15
C ALA A 67 7.00 -2.41 1.28
N SER A 68 7.54 -1.27 1.72
CA SER A 68 8.51 -1.20 2.82
C SER A 68 7.87 -1.03 4.19
N ALA A 69 6.58 -0.70 4.28
CA ALA A 69 5.86 -0.57 5.56
C ALA A 69 5.97 -1.82 6.46
N PRO A 70 5.97 -3.06 5.92
CA PRO A 70 6.31 -4.27 6.68
C PRO A 70 7.68 -4.27 7.37
N THR A 71 8.67 -3.60 6.79
CA THR A 71 10.06 -3.52 7.28
C THR A 71 10.39 -2.21 8.01
N GLY A 72 9.47 -1.25 7.97
CA GLY A 72 9.58 0.04 8.64
C GLY A 72 8.86 0.06 9.98
N LEU A 73 8.53 -1.11 10.54
CA LEU A 73 7.93 -1.19 11.86
C LEU A 73 8.86 -0.52 12.89
N PRO A 74 8.30 0.23 13.84
CA PRO A 74 9.11 1.05 14.72
C PRO A 74 10.07 0.17 15.57
N GLY A 75 11.32 0.62 15.74
CA GLY A 75 12.47 -0.25 16.08
C GLY A 75 12.44 -0.92 17.46
N SER A 76 11.45 -0.62 18.29
CA SER A 76 11.21 -1.33 19.55
C SER A 76 10.51 -2.69 19.36
N ILE A 77 9.88 -2.87 18.21
CA ILE A 77 9.54 -4.16 17.59
C ILE A 77 10.73 -4.50 16.68
N SER A 78 11.84 -4.96 17.27
CA SER A 78 13.02 -5.37 16.49
C SER A 78 13.29 -6.86 16.64
N VAL A 79 12.82 -7.62 15.67
CA VAL A 79 13.54 -8.82 15.23
C VAL A 79 13.70 -8.71 13.71
N SER A 80 14.95 -8.72 13.26
CA SER A 80 15.35 -8.44 11.89
C SER A 80 14.55 -9.19 10.81
N THR A 81 13.91 -8.44 9.88
CA THR A 81 13.25 -8.86 8.62
C THR A 81 12.01 -9.75 8.76
N SER A 82 10.93 -9.44 8.03
CA SER A 82 9.59 -10.13 7.91
C SER A 82 8.89 -10.57 9.21
N SER A 83 9.61 -10.61 10.32
CA SER A 83 9.26 -11.15 11.61
C SER A 83 8.64 -10.11 12.54
N ASP A 84 8.66 -8.84 12.14
CA ASP A 84 7.99 -7.74 12.84
C ASP A 84 6.48 -7.77 12.58
N LEU A 85 6.05 -7.97 11.33
CA LEU A 85 4.63 -8.26 11.03
C LEU A 85 4.22 -9.63 11.54
N ASP A 86 5.10 -10.63 11.55
CA ASP A 86 4.76 -11.93 12.16
C ASP A 86 4.50 -11.80 13.67
N GLN A 87 5.21 -10.90 14.36
CA GLN A 87 4.94 -10.60 15.77
C GLN A 87 3.62 -9.87 15.96
N ILE A 88 3.33 -8.85 15.14
CA ILE A 88 2.04 -8.16 15.18
C ILE A 88 0.90 -9.13 14.84
N ASN A 89 1.06 -9.96 13.80
CA ASN A 89 0.14 -11.02 13.42
C ASN A 89 -0.03 -12.01 14.59
N LYS A 90 1.04 -12.46 15.26
CA LYS A 90 0.93 -13.32 16.45
C LYS A 90 0.18 -12.67 17.59
N ILE A 91 0.36 -11.37 17.84
CA ILE A 91 -0.37 -10.65 18.88
C ILE A 91 -1.84 -10.56 18.52
N ILE A 92 -2.16 -10.18 17.27
CA ILE A 92 -3.53 -10.11 16.77
C ILE A 92 -4.19 -11.48 16.80
N LEU A 93 -3.50 -12.52 16.33
CA LEU A 93 -3.97 -13.91 16.38
C LEU A 93 -4.13 -14.38 17.82
N SER A 94 -3.25 -14.02 18.76
CA SER A 94 -3.43 -14.34 20.18
C SER A 94 -4.59 -13.57 20.81
N THR A 95 -4.83 -12.33 20.37
CA THR A 95 -5.99 -11.53 20.76
C THR A 95 -7.26 -12.18 20.20
N ALA A 96 -7.15 -12.82 19.03
CA ALA A 96 -8.21 -13.60 18.42
C ALA A 96 -8.42 -14.99 19.06
N ASP A 97 -7.37 -15.65 19.54
CA ASP A 97 -7.47 -16.92 20.29
C ASP A 97 -8.16 -16.73 21.65
N ILE A 98 -8.04 -15.53 22.23
CA ILE A 98 -8.85 -15.13 23.39
C ILE A 98 -10.36 -15.14 23.04
N LEU A 99 -10.76 -15.14 21.75
CA LEU A 99 -12.15 -15.09 21.27
C LEU A 99 -12.92 -16.41 21.27
N SER A 100 -12.61 -17.28 22.24
CA SER A 100 -13.64 -18.19 22.80
C SER A 100 -14.77 -17.41 23.52
N ILE A 101 -14.89 -16.10 23.33
CA ILE A 101 -15.75 -15.17 24.08
C ILE A 101 -16.79 -14.58 23.11
N PRO A 102 -18.07 -14.46 23.54
CA PRO A 102 -19.17 -13.94 22.73
C PRO A 102 -18.92 -12.53 22.15
N ALA A 103 -19.69 -12.19 21.10
CA ALA A 103 -19.65 -10.90 20.42
C ALA A 103 -19.73 -9.70 21.40
N ALA A 104 -19.07 -8.59 21.04
CA ALA A 104 -18.85 -7.42 21.90
C ALA A 104 -17.95 -7.69 23.13
N ALA A 105 -17.08 -8.70 23.04
CA ALA A 105 -16.04 -8.93 24.05
C ALA A 105 -15.08 -7.75 24.12
N ASP A 106 -14.83 -7.30 25.35
CA ASP A 106 -13.75 -6.38 25.65
C ASP A 106 -12.42 -7.12 25.52
N ALA A 107 -11.63 -6.75 24.51
CA ALA A 107 -10.30 -7.27 24.27
C ALA A 107 -9.21 -6.37 24.89
N SER A 108 -9.58 -5.37 25.69
CA SER A 108 -8.64 -4.42 26.31
C SER A 108 -7.69 -5.08 27.31
N ALA A 109 -7.91 -6.34 27.68
CA ALA A 109 -6.92 -7.15 28.39
C ALA A 109 -5.60 -7.30 27.61
N ALA A 110 -5.62 -7.17 26.28
CA ALA A 110 -4.42 -7.10 25.46
C ALA A 110 -3.66 -5.77 25.58
N CYS A 111 -4.31 -4.71 26.07
CA CYS A 111 -3.77 -3.34 26.17
C CYS A 111 -3.17 -3.07 27.57
N ASP A 112 -2.04 -3.69 27.88
CA ASP A 112 -1.41 -3.66 29.21
C ASP A 112 -0.91 -2.27 29.66
N GLY A 113 -0.67 -1.35 28.73
CA GLY A 113 -0.17 0.00 29.00
C GLY A 113 -1.23 1.10 28.94
N GLY A 114 -2.51 0.74 28.72
CA GLY A 114 -3.63 1.67 28.54
C GLY A 114 -4.25 1.63 27.14
N GLY A 115 -5.28 2.47 26.92
CA GLY A 115 -6.11 2.42 25.72
C GLY A 115 -7.18 1.34 25.79
N SER A 116 -7.74 0.96 24.64
CA SER A 116 -8.74 -0.12 24.56
C SER A 116 -8.65 -0.91 23.25
N ALA A 117 -9.17 -2.14 23.29
CA ALA A 117 -9.39 -2.97 22.12
C ALA A 117 -10.76 -3.64 22.25
N HIS A 118 -11.54 -3.65 21.17
CA HIS A 118 -12.86 -4.30 21.17
C HIS A 118 -13.09 -5.10 19.89
N VAL A 119 -13.87 -6.17 20.02
CA VAL A 119 -14.26 -7.00 18.88
C VAL A 119 -15.70 -6.66 18.48
N SER A 120 -15.87 -6.08 17.29
CA SER A 120 -17.19 -5.59 16.83
C SER A 120 -18.11 -6.73 16.41
N ASP A 121 -17.55 -7.74 15.75
CA ASP A 121 -18.31 -8.84 15.14
C ASP A 121 -17.64 -10.17 15.46
N THR A 122 -18.35 -11.05 16.16
CA THR A 122 -18.05 -12.49 16.16
C THR A 122 -19.32 -13.27 15.79
N PRO A 123 -19.23 -14.27 14.90
CA PRO A 123 -20.28 -15.27 14.76
C PRO A 123 -20.53 -15.98 16.10
N THR A 124 -21.81 -16.27 16.39
CA THR A 124 -22.29 -16.60 17.74
C THR A 124 -21.84 -17.93 18.33
N THR A 125 -21.10 -18.78 17.61
CA THR A 125 -20.32 -19.94 18.09
C THR A 125 -19.92 -20.82 16.89
N PRO A 126 -18.98 -20.42 16.02
CA PRO A 126 -18.40 -21.34 15.07
C PRO A 126 -17.32 -22.16 15.79
N ILE A 127 -17.64 -23.42 16.06
CA ILE A 127 -16.65 -24.43 16.43
C ILE A 127 -15.81 -24.89 15.22
N SER A 128 -16.20 -24.49 14.01
CA SER A 128 -15.52 -24.70 12.73
C SER A 128 -16.29 -23.95 11.64
N GLY A 129 -15.60 -23.63 10.55
CA GLY A 129 -16.14 -22.95 9.37
C GLY A 129 -15.70 -21.49 9.25
N PRO A 130 -16.13 -20.81 8.17
CA PRO A 130 -15.62 -19.49 7.84
C PRO A 130 -16.12 -18.42 8.81
N VAL A 131 -15.22 -17.55 9.23
CA VAL A 131 -15.48 -16.53 10.25
C VAL A 131 -14.77 -15.23 9.90
N ARG A 132 -15.51 -14.13 10.02
CA ARG A 132 -14.93 -12.78 10.08
C ARG A 132 -14.92 -12.30 11.52
N ILE A 133 -13.76 -11.82 11.97
CA ILE A 133 -13.54 -11.15 13.25
C ILE A 133 -12.98 -9.76 12.95
N THR A 134 -13.58 -8.72 13.52
CA THR A 134 -13.07 -7.35 13.39
C THR A 134 -12.67 -6.84 14.77
N ILE A 135 -11.39 -6.48 14.92
CA ILE A 135 -10.79 -5.93 16.12
C ILE A 135 -10.48 -4.46 15.87
N ILE A 136 -10.97 -3.59 16.75
CA ILE A 136 -10.73 -2.15 16.69
C ILE A 136 -9.90 -1.77 17.91
N TYR A 137 -8.72 -1.24 17.64
CA TYR A 137 -7.78 -0.73 18.64
C TYR A 137 -7.94 0.79 18.73
N ASP A 138 -8.10 1.30 19.94
CA ASP A 138 -8.14 2.74 20.23
C ASP A 138 -7.02 3.06 21.23
N MET A 139 -5.91 3.57 20.67
CA MET A 139 -4.68 3.88 21.39
C MET A 139 -4.22 2.77 22.36
N CYS A 140 -4.41 1.50 21.97
CA CYS A 140 -4.08 0.33 22.77
C CYS A 140 -2.55 0.21 22.92
N VAL A 141 -2.06 0.35 24.14
CA VAL A 141 -0.63 0.21 24.43
C VAL A 141 -0.34 -1.23 24.82
N ILE A 142 0.57 -1.86 24.09
CA ILE A 142 1.02 -3.24 24.31
C ILE A 142 2.51 -3.23 24.61
N SER A 143 2.90 -3.89 25.71
CA SER A 143 4.29 -3.98 26.15
C SER A 143 4.91 -5.30 25.71
N LEU A 144 5.86 -5.23 24.78
CA LEU A 144 6.55 -6.39 24.21
C LEU A 144 8.03 -6.30 24.52
N GLY A 145 8.57 -7.33 25.21
CA GLY A 145 10.02 -7.43 25.45
C GLY A 145 10.63 -6.25 26.22
N GLY A 146 9.83 -5.53 27.01
CA GLY A 146 10.28 -4.35 27.78
C GLY A 146 10.12 -3.01 27.05
N ASN A 147 9.61 -3.01 25.82
CA ASN A 147 9.23 -1.81 25.08
C ASN A 147 7.71 -1.68 25.01
N SER A 148 7.20 -0.45 24.84
CA SER A 148 5.77 -0.22 24.62
C SER A 148 5.53 0.28 23.20
N SER A 149 4.49 -0.26 22.56
CA SER A 149 3.98 0.21 21.28
C SER A 149 2.50 0.53 21.41
N THR A 150 2.04 1.60 20.78
CA THR A 150 0.64 2.02 20.75
C THR A 150 0.03 1.66 19.41
N PHE A 151 -1.04 0.86 19.44
CA PHE A 151 -1.80 0.41 18.28
C PHE A 151 -3.12 1.19 18.20
N ASP A 152 -3.43 1.73 17.02
CA ASP A 152 -4.64 2.53 16.79
C ASP A 152 -5.16 2.26 15.37
N GLY A 153 -6.39 1.79 15.23
CA GLY A 153 -7.00 1.47 13.93
C GLY A 153 -7.73 0.12 13.93
N THR A 154 -8.04 -0.39 12.74
CA THR A 154 -8.88 -1.58 12.57
C THR A 154 -8.11 -2.73 11.94
N VAL A 155 -8.28 -3.92 12.49
CA VAL A 155 -7.81 -5.18 11.93
C VAL A 155 -9.01 -6.09 11.70
N THR A 156 -9.12 -6.67 10.51
CA THR A 156 -10.12 -7.72 10.21
C THR A 156 -9.41 -9.03 9.92
N LEU A 157 -9.89 -10.11 10.52
CA LEU A 157 -9.44 -11.47 10.34
C LEU A 157 -10.57 -12.25 9.66
N ASP A 158 -10.29 -12.78 8.48
CA ASP A 158 -11.19 -13.65 7.73
C ASP A 158 -10.59 -15.06 7.70
N TYR A 159 -11.12 -15.97 8.52
CA TYR A 159 -10.73 -17.38 8.51
C TYR A 159 -11.57 -18.16 7.51
N GLU A 160 -10.96 -19.06 6.73
CA GLU A 160 -11.71 -20.07 5.97
C GLU A 160 -12.32 -21.12 6.89
N ASP A 161 -11.59 -21.50 7.94
CA ASP A 161 -12.05 -22.33 9.03
C ASP A 161 -11.37 -21.90 10.34
N ILE A 162 -12.14 -21.39 11.29
CA ILE A 162 -11.59 -20.89 12.57
C ILE A 162 -10.92 -21.99 13.42
N ASP A 163 -11.29 -23.27 13.23
CA ASP A 163 -10.68 -24.40 13.95
C ASP A 163 -9.45 -24.98 13.20
N ASN A 164 -9.15 -24.46 12.00
CA ASN A 164 -8.04 -24.94 11.19
C ASN A 164 -7.32 -23.78 10.50
N LEU A 165 -6.29 -23.24 11.16
CA LEU A 165 -5.42 -22.20 10.61
C LEU A 165 -4.64 -22.62 9.34
N ASN A 166 -4.62 -23.91 9.00
CA ASN A 166 -4.05 -24.41 7.74
C ASN A 166 -5.08 -24.47 6.59
N ALA A 167 -6.35 -24.14 6.85
CA ALA A 167 -7.35 -23.94 5.79
C ALA A 167 -7.11 -22.62 5.04
N GLY A 168 -6.48 -21.66 5.72
CA GLY A 168 -6.20 -20.33 5.18
C GLY A 168 -6.94 -19.24 5.93
N PHE A 169 -6.36 -18.05 5.90
CA PHE A 169 -6.93 -16.86 6.53
C PHE A 169 -6.40 -15.58 5.89
N VAL A 170 -7.17 -14.50 6.02
CA VAL A 170 -6.80 -13.17 5.54
C VAL A 170 -6.80 -12.19 6.70
N ILE A 171 -5.72 -11.43 6.86
CA ILE A 171 -5.60 -10.32 7.81
C ILE A 171 -5.63 -9.01 7.04
N THR A 172 -6.59 -8.14 7.31
CA THR A 172 -6.72 -6.83 6.69
C THR A 172 -6.49 -5.73 7.72
N TYR A 173 -5.43 -4.95 7.54
CA TYR A 173 -5.11 -3.75 8.29
C TYR A 173 -5.70 -2.53 7.57
N SER A 174 -6.55 -1.77 8.27
CA SER A 174 -7.15 -0.54 7.75
C SER A 174 -6.85 0.63 8.67
N ASN A 175 -6.13 1.63 8.13
CA ASN A 175 -5.63 2.80 8.86
C ASN A 175 -4.93 2.42 10.17
N PHE A 176 -4.23 1.29 10.18
CA PHE A 176 -3.67 0.73 11.40
C PHE A 176 -2.33 1.39 11.72
N ARG A 177 -2.31 2.20 12.77
CA ARG A 177 -1.15 2.96 13.22
C ARG A 177 -0.41 2.20 14.31
N VAL A 178 0.90 2.14 14.14
CA VAL A 178 1.81 1.63 15.15
C VAL A 178 2.73 2.78 15.54
N THR A 179 2.72 3.13 16.83
CA THR A 179 3.55 4.21 17.39
C THR A 179 4.46 3.67 18.48
N ASP A 180 5.76 3.97 18.39
CA ASP A 180 6.71 3.75 19.48
C ASP A 180 7.67 4.95 19.66
N SER A 181 8.79 4.75 20.36
CA SER A 181 9.82 5.76 20.58
C SER A 181 10.54 6.28 19.31
N SER A 182 10.52 5.52 18.22
CA SER A 182 11.09 5.84 16.91
C SER A 182 10.10 6.54 15.96
N GLY A 183 8.81 6.51 16.26
CA GLY A 183 7.79 7.29 15.56
C GLY A 183 6.49 6.54 15.31
N THR A 184 5.65 7.12 14.45
CA THR A 184 4.37 6.53 14.04
C THR A 184 4.43 6.16 12.57
N ILE A 185 3.98 4.94 12.26
CA ILE A 185 3.71 4.49 10.89
C ILE A 185 2.23 4.14 10.74
N THR A 186 1.71 4.18 9.51
CA THR A 186 0.36 3.74 9.19
C THR A 186 0.43 2.58 8.20
N ILE A 187 -0.26 1.49 8.53
CA ILE A 187 -0.30 0.23 7.80
C ILE A 187 -1.69 0.11 7.15
N ASN A 188 -1.71 -0.01 5.83
CA ASN A 188 -2.87 -0.39 5.02
C ASN A 188 -2.45 -1.58 4.18
N LEU A 189 -2.72 -2.79 4.69
CA LEU A 189 -2.10 -4.02 4.22
C LEU A 189 -3.10 -5.16 4.33
N THR A 190 -3.14 -6.02 3.32
CA THR A 190 -3.86 -7.29 3.35
C THR A 190 -2.85 -8.42 3.27
N VAL A 191 -2.87 -9.30 4.27
CA VAL A 191 -2.04 -10.50 4.36
C VAL A 191 -2.93 -11.69 4.07
N ASN A 192 -2.71 -12.37 2.95
CA ASN A 192 -3.47 -13.56 2.58
C ASN A 192 -2.60 -14.80 2.80
N CYS A 193 -2.98 -15.65 3.74
CA CYS A 193 -2.25 -16.83 4.14
C CYS A 193 -2.99 -18.09 3.70
N SER A 194 -2.33 -18.96 2.94
CA SER A 194 -2.86 -20.32 2.70
C SER A 194 -2.67 -21.21 3.93
N ASP A 195 -1.65 -20.91 4.74
CA ASP A 195 -1.39 -21.49 6.05
C ASP A 195 -0.49 -20.55 6.88
N LEU A 196 -0.15 -20.94 8.11
CA LEU A 196 0.65 -20.14 9.03
C LEU A 196 2.07 -19.79 8.55
N ASN A 197 2.59 -20.48 7.52
CA ASN A 197 3.94 -20.28 7.00
C ASN A 197 3.95 -19.69 5.58
N ASN A 198 2.80 -19.65 4.90
CA ASN A 198 2.69 -19.26 3.50
C ASN A 198 1.70 -18.10 3.37
N CYS A 199 2.22 -16.88 3.49
CA CYS A 199 1.45 -15.64 3.41
C CYS A 199 1.94 -14.73 2.29
N ILE A 200 0.99 -14.18 1.53
CA ILE A 200 1.20 -13.16 0.52
C ILE A 200 0.75 -11.82 1.09
N TYR A 201 1.66 -10.85 1.05
CA TYR A 201 1.43 -9.49 1.52
C TYR A 201 1.00 -8.62 0.34
N SER A 202 -0.06 -7.84 0.49
CA SER A 202 -0.57 -6.94 -0.53
C SER A 202 -0.98 -5.59 0.06
N SER A 203 -0.67 -4.50 -0.63
CA SER A 203 -1.07 -3.15 -0.20
C SER A 203 -1.66 -2.38 -1.36
N ASP A 204 -2.86 -1.84 -1.14
CA ASP A 204 -3.56 -0.99 -2.09
C ASP A 204 -3.33 0.47 -1.72
N PHE A 205 -3.09 1.31 -2.72
CA PHE A 205 -2.86 2.74 -2.50
C PHE A 205 -3.27 3.55 -3.72
N VAL A 206 -3.62 4.82 -3.49
CA VAL A 206 -3.85 5.79 -4.57
C VAL A 206 -2.52 6.47 -4.90
N GLY A 207 -2.07 6.35 -6.15
CA GLY A 207 -0.85 6.98 -6.63
C GLY A 207 -1.00 8.47 -6.90
N SER A 208 0.10 9.14 -7.21
CA SER A 208 0.07 10.55 -7.63
C SER A 208 -0.67 10.80 -8.95
N ASP A 209 -0.89 9.74 -9.75
CA ASP A 209 -1.71 9.76 -10.96
C ASP A 209 -3.23 9.68 -10.68
N GLY A 210 -3.62 9.49 -9.42
CA GLY A 210 -5.00 9.36 -8.97
C GLY A 210 -5.62 7.97 -9.18
N ALA A 211 -4.88 7.00 -9.74
CA ALA A 211 -5.34 5.64 -9.88
C ALA A 211 -5.08 4.83 -8.60
N THR A 212 -5.90 3.81 -8.36
CA THR A 212 -5.62 2.80 -7.34
C THR A 212 -4.64 1.77 -7.88
N HIS A 213 -3.56 1.54 -7.16
CA HIS A 213 -2.56 0.52 -7.46
C HIS A 213 -2.50 -0.51 -6.35
N ARG A 214 -1.91 -1.66 -6.67
CA ARG A 214 -1.60 -2.72 -5.70
C ARG A 214 -0.14 -3.09 -5.82
N VAL A 215 0.49 -3.33 -4.67
CA VAL A 215 1.79 -4.00 -4.61
C VAL A 215 1.64 -5.31 -3.85
N THR A 216 2.18 -6.40 -4.37
CA THR A 216 2.18 -7.73 -3.74
C THR A 216 3.58 -8.35 -3.76
N ASP A 217 3.76 -9.46 -3.06
CA ASP A 217 4.97 -10.30 -3.11
C ASP A 217 6.27 -9.52 -2.86
N SER A 218 6.18 -8.52 -1.98
CA SER A 218 7.29 -7.61 -1.72
C SER A 218 8.35 -8.26 -0.82
N SER A 219 9.60 -8.27 -1.29
CA SER A 219 10.79 -8.52 -0.49
C SER A 219 11.66 -7.27 -0.55
N VAL A 220 11.31 -6.27 0.26
CA VAL A 220 12.00 -4.98 0.33
C VAL A 220 12.80 -4.89 1.63
N SER A 221 14.01 -4.36 1.55
CA SER A 221 14.91 -4.12 2.69
C SER A 221 15.57 -2.75 2.57
N GLY A 222 16.13 -2.24 3.67
CA GLY A 222 16.74 -0.91 3.72
C GLY A 222 15.84 0.12 4.40
N ASN A 223 16.13 1.40 4.18
CA ASN A 223 15.36 2.51 4.76
C ASN A 223 15.38 3.73 3.83
N ALA A 224 14.51 4.70 4.12
CA ALA A 224 14.35 5.91 3.30
C ALA A 224 15.63 6.74 3.13
N SER A 225 16.58 6.67 4.08
CA SER A 225 17.83 7.44 4.05
C SER A 225 18.98 6.70 3.35
N SER A 226 19.15 5.39 3.59
CA SER A 226 20.23 4.59 2.99
C SER A 226 19.84 3.93 1.67
N GLY A 227 18.57 3.97 1.31
CA GLY A 227 18.00 3.38 0.11
C GLY A 227 17.33 2.03 0.37
N TYR A 228 16.17 1.84 -0.23
CA TYR A 228 15.45 0.58 -0.31
C TYR A 228 15.95 -0.26 -1.48
N ASN A 229 16.04 -1.57 -1.27
CA ASN A 229 16.39 -2.57 -2.28
C ASN A 229 15.47 -3.77 -2.16
N GLY A 230 15.15 -4.42 -3.28
CA GLY A 230 14.26 -5.58 -3.23
C GLY A 230 13.56 -5.89 -4.53
N SER A 231 12.48 -6.65 -4.42
CA SER A 231 11.56 -6.95 -5.52
C SER A 231 10.12 -6.95 -5.03
N ALA A 232 9.19 -6.75 -5.95
CA ALA A 232 7.76 -6.91 -5.70
C ALA A 232 7.01 -7.18 -7.02
N THR A 233 5.74 -7.55 -6.93
CA THR A 233 4.80 -7.47 -8.03
C THR A 233 4.00 -6.18 -7.89
N PHE A 234 3.92 -5.39 -8.95
CA PHE A 234 3.19 -4.12 -8.96
C PHE A 234 2.08 -4.19 -10.01
N LEU A 235 0.86 -3.85 -9.59
CA LEU A 235 -0.31 -3.75 -10.44
C LEU A 235 -0.68 -2.29 -10.58
N HIS A 236 -0.42 -1.74 -11.77
CA HIS A 236 -0.88 -0.42 -12.12
C HIS A 236 -2.37 -0.47 -12.47
N GLY A 237 -3.22 0.31 -11.78
CA GLY A 237 -4.68 0.27 -11.96
C GLY A 237 -5.13 0.35 -13.43
N THR A 238 -4.49 1.21 -14.22
CA THR A 238 -4.75 1.32 -15.67
C THR A 238 -3.97 0.31 -16.53
N TYR A 239 -2.65 0.20 -16.35
CA TYR A 239 -1.77 -0.44 -17.34
C TYR A 239 -1.52 -1.92 -17.12
N GLY A 240 -1.81 -2.45 -15.92
CA GLY A 240 -1.64 -3.87 -15.63
C GLY A 240 -0.44 -4.20 -14.76
N GLU A 241 -0.09 -5.48 -14.75
CA GLU A 241 0.90 -6.09 -13.87
C GLU A 241 2.32 -6.04 -14.43
N VAL A 242 3.27 -5.73 -13.55
CA VAL A 242 4.71 -5.84 -13.77
C VAL A 242 5.41 -6.43 -12.54
N SER A 243 6.45 -7.23 -12.76
CA SER A 243 7.42 -7.57 -11.71
C SER A 243 8.46 -6.46 -11.63
N ILE A 244 8.72 -5.95 -10.43
CA ILE A 244 9.66 -4.85 -10.20
C ILE A 244 10.90 -5.30 -9.42
N THR A 245 12.04 -4.73 -9.77
CA THR A 245 13.30 -4.81 -9.02
C THR A 245 13.71 -3.41 -8.60
N ILE A 246 13.92 -3.24 -7.31
CA ILE A 246 14.14 -1.97 -6.62
C ILE A 246 15.63 -1.87 -6.25
N SER A 247 16.26 -0.75 -6.54
CA SER A 247 17.67 -0.52 -6.22
C SER A 247 17.91 0.90 -5.71
N GLY A 248 18.33 1.01 -4.45
CA GLY A 248 18.73 2.26 -3.81
C GLY A 248 17.65 3.35 -3.76
N ILE A 249 16.37 2.98 -3.68
CA ILE A 249 15.27 3.96 -3.66
C ILE A 249 15.28 4.77 -2.37
N THR A 250 15.46 6.09 -2.46
CA THR A 250 15.44 7.00 -1.31
C THR A 250 14.27 7.97 -1.39
N TYR A 251 13.91 8.57 -0.24
CA TYR A 251 12.88 9.59 -0.18
C TYR A 251 13.38 10.81 0.59
N SER A 252 13.02 11.99 0.10
CA SER A 252 13.30 13.26 0.73
C SER A 252 11.99 14.03 0.94
N SER A 253 11.98 14.92 1.94
CA SER A 253 10.83 15.78 2.19
C SER A 253 10.51 16.72 1.01
N SER A 254 11.46 16.96 0.10
CA SER A 254 11.27 17.82 -1.08
C SER A 254 10.51 17.15 -2.22
N CYS A 255 10.54 15.81 -2.31
CA CYS A 255 9.89 15.06 -3.40
C CYS A 255 8.55 14.43 -3.00
N GLY A 256 8.13 14.56 -1.74
CA GLY A 256 6.87 14.03 -1.25
C GLY A 256 6.82 12.49 -1.36
N ALA A 257 5.85 11.97 -2.09
CA ALA A 257 5.69 10.53 -2.33
C ALA A 257 6.65 9.98 -3.41
N ILE A 258 7.16 10.85 -4.28
CA ILE A 258 8.06 10.46 -5.37
C ILE A 258 9.47 10.20 -4.79
N PRO A 259 10.14 9.11 -5.16
CA PRO A 259 11.52 8.89 -4.76
C PRO A 259 12.45 10.03 -5.17
N SER A 260 13.42 10.33 -4.31
CA SER A 260 14.46 11.34 -4.52
C SER A 260 15.78 10.75 -5.04
N GLY A 261 15.79 9.46 -5.36
CA GLY A 261 16.99 8.73 -5.74
C GLY A 261 16.70 7.25 -5.99
N GLY A 262 17.55 6.60 -6.78
CA GLY A 262 17.50 5.17 -7.04
C GLY A 262 16.82 4.81 -8.35
N THR A 263 16.63 3.51 -8.56
CA THR A 263 16.12 2.95 -9.82
C THR A 263 15.09 1.86 -9.54
N VAL A 264 14.04 1.82 -10.38
CA VAL A 264 13.13 0.68 -10.47
C VAL A 264 13.20 0.10 -11.88
N ASN A 265 13.54 -1.18 -11.99
CA ASN A 265 13.42 -1.94 -13.23
C ASN A 265 12.11 -2.72 -13.18
N PHE A 266 11.37 -2.78 -14.28
CA PHE A 266 10.09 -3.46 -14.34
C PHE A 266 9.95 -4.28 -15.62
N THR A 267 9.37 -5.47 -15.49
CA THR A 267 9.19 -6.43 -16.59
C THR A 267 7.77 -6.96 -16.57
N SER A 268 7.20 -7.23 -17.74
CA SER A 268 5.87 -7.84 -17.85
C SER A 268 5.88 -9.11 -18.71
N GLY A 269 5.03 -10.06 -18.34
CA GLY A 269 4.86 -11.36 -19.00
C GLY A 269 5.79 -12.46 -18.47
N ASN A 270 5.35 -13.71 -18.61
CA ASN A 270 6.19 -14.90 -18.42
C ASN A 270 5.96 -15.88 -19.59
N PRO A 271 6.89 -15.96 -20.58
CA PRO A 271 8.18 -15.24 -20.65
C PRO A 271 8.00 -13.73 -20.84
N ILE A 272 9.04 -12.95 -20.51
CA ILE A 272 9.03 -11.48 -20.56
C ILE A 272 8.74 -11.01 -21.99
N THR A 273 7.68 -10.20 -22.17
CA THR A 273 7.26 -9.63 -23.45
C THR A 273 7.61 -8.14 -23.59
N SER A 274 7.74 -7.44 -22.46
CA SER A 274 8.11 -6.02 -22.44
C SER A 274 8.77 -5.65 -21.11
N SER A 275 9.59 -4.60 -21.10
CA SER A 275 10.32 -4.14 -19.93
C SER A 275 10.56 -2.63 -19.96
N GLY A 276 10.94 -2.08 -18.81
CA GLY A 276 11.39 -0.71 -18.67
C GLY A 276 12.21 -0.49 -17.42
N SER A 277 12.76 0.71 -17.32
CA SER A 277 13.51 1.18 -16.16
C SER A 277 13.19 2.64 -15.92
N ILE A 278 13.12 3.04 -14.65
CA ILE A 278 13.00 4.43 -14.24
C ILE A 278 14.08 4.76 -13.22
N THR A 279 14.74 5.88 -13.43
CA THR A 279 15.71 6.47 -12.50
C THR A 279 15.11 7.72 -11.89
N PHE A 280 15.16 7.80 -10.57
CA PHE A 280 14.72 8.96 -9.80
C PHE A 280 15.92 9.83 -9.47
N ASN A 281 15.82 11.11 -9.79
CA ASN A 281 16.86 12.09 -9.54
C ASN A 281 16.58 12.88 -8.26
N SER A 282 17.62 13.48 -7.69
CA SER A 282 17.53 14.26 -6.44
C SER A 282 16.72 15.55 -6.58
N ASP A 283 16.47 16.01 -7.81
CA ASP A 283 15.60 17.14 -8.13
C ASP A 283 14.13 16.72 -8.37
N CYS A 284 13.78 15.49 -7.98
CA CYS A 284 12.46 14.87 -8.15
C CYS A 284 12.05 14.67 -9.61
N THR A 285 12.97 14.86 -10.57
CA THR A 285 12.75 14.47 -11.96
C THR A 285 12.98 12.98 -12.13
N VAL A 286 12.44 12.45 -13.22
CA VAL A 286 12.64 11.04 -13.59
C VAL A 286 13.11 10.97 -15.03
N SER A 287 13.94 9.97 -15.30
CA SER A 287 14.29 9.52 -16.64
C SER A 287 14.15 8.02 -16.72
N GLY A 288 14.06 7.47 -17.92
CA GLY A 288 13.89 6.02 -18.04
C GLY A 288 13.98 5.49 -19.44
N THR A 289 13.79 4.18 -19.54
CA THR A 289 13.81 3.42 -20.78
C THR A 289 12.66 2.43 -20.83
N TRP A 290 12.33 2.01 -22.05
CA TRP A 290 11.37 0.94 -22.31
C TRP A 290 11.85 0.09 -23.48
N SER A 291 11.40 -1.16 -23.52
CA SER A 291 11.67 -2.11 -24.59
C SER A 291 10.54 -3.12 -24.71
N ASN A 292 10.13 -3.43 -25.94
CA ASN A 292 9.16 -4.48 -26.24
C ASN A 292 9.48 -5.11 -27.62
N SER A 293 8.59 -5.96 -28.14
CA SER A 293 8.76 -6.60 -29.45
C SER A 293 8.76 -5.63 -30.64
N SER A 294 8.23 -4.42 -30.45
CA SER A 294 8.03 -3.42 -31.50
C SER A 294 9.12 -2.33 -31.51
N GLY A 295 9.88 -2.19 -30.43
CA GLY A 295 10.99 -1.23 -30.35
C GLY A 295 11.49 -0.99 -28.93
N SER A 296 12.35 0.01 -28.79
CA SER A 296 12.84 0.52 -27.52
C SER A 296 13.06 2.03 -27.58
N GLY A 297 13.10 2.68 -26.42
CA GLY A 297 13.28 4.13 -26.32
C GLY A 297 13.57 4.61 -24.91
N SER A 298 13.61 5.93 -24.75
CA SER A 298 13.86 6.62 -23.49
C SER A 298 12.91 7.79 -23.27
N PHE A 299 12.75 8.20 -22.01
CA PHE A 299 11.97 9.36 -21.60
C PHE A 299 12.67 10.13 -20.47
#